data_AF-Q7WZ42-F1
#
_entry.id   AF-Q7WZ42-F1
#
_cell.length_a   1.000
_cell.length_b   1.000
_cell.length_c   1.000
_cell.angle_alpha   90.00
_cell.angle_beta   90.00
_cell.angle_gamma   90.00
#
_symmetry.space_group_name_H-M   'P 1'
#
loop_
_entity.id
_entity.type
_entity.pdbx_description
1 polymer ?
#
loop_
_entity_poly.entity_id
_entity_poly.type
_entity_poly.pdbx_seq_one_letter_code
_entity_poly.pdbx_strand_id
1 'polypeptide(L)'
;MIALHDVANVASADRPKELRIARDAARGRIIQVILGILGVGGFVYTARNFTLARQQSELNRRTLELATLQAHEQMETTRRSLTQNESAQMTDRFMRAIDQLGSEAADIRLGGIHSLERIAQDSPRDHPAVMEALTAFVRRVSKTRSEEVPQDLQAAVTTLVRRLPDSDRGRLNLRGARMDGLDLID
;
A
#
# COMPACT_ATOMS: atom_id res chain seq x y z
N MET A 1 55.07 -95.22 -12.45
CA MET A 1 55.33 -93.77 -12.51
C MET A 1 54.10 -93.03 -13.08
N ILE A 2 52.90 -93.15 -12.47
CA ILE A 2 51.65 -92.52 -12.99
C ILE A 2 50.79 -91.87 -11.88
N ALA A 3 51.05 -92.09 -10.59
CA ALA A 3 50.15 -91.61 -9.52
C ALA A 3 50.48 -90.22 -8.92
N LEU A 4 51.58 -89.56 -9.29
CA LEU A 4 52.02 -88.31 -8.64
C LEU A 4 51.76 -87.03 -9.44
N HIS A 5 51.39 -87.12 -10.72
CA HIS A 5 51.14 -85.92 -11.55
C HIS A 5 49.69 -85.43 -11.44
N ASP A 6 48.74 -86.33 -11.14
CA ASP A 6 47.29 -86.00 -11.19
C ASP A 6 46.80 -85.26 -9.94
N VAL A 7 47.37 -85.57 -8.77
CA VAL A 7 46.94 -84.98 -7.49
C VAL A 7 47.33 -83.50 -7.36
N ALA A 8 48.44 -83.09 -7.99
CA ALA A 8 48.87 -81.70 -8.03
C ALA A 8 48.03 -80.84 -8.99
N ASN A 9 47.46 -81.45 -10.04
CA ASN A 9 46.64 -80.80 -11.05
C ASN A 9 45.19 -80.57 -10.57
N VAL A 10 44.64 -81.49 -9.78
CA VAL A 10 43.30 -81.34 -9.18
C VAL A 10 43.31 -80.29 -8.05
N ALA A 11 44.36 -80.26 -7.23
CA ALA A 11 44.49 -79.29 -6.14
C ALA A 11 44.79 -77.84 -6.61
N SER A 12 45.22 -77.64 -7.85
CA SER A 12 45.42 -76.32 -8.45
C SER A 12 44.19 -75.82 -9.22
N ALA A 13 43.32 -76.72 -9.68
CA ALA A 13 42.10 -76.38 -10.41
C ALA A 13 40.95 -75.82 -9.54
N ASP A 14 40.85 -76.21 -8.26
CA ASP A 14 39.77 -75.77 -7.36
C ASP A 14 40.09 -74.53 -6.50
N ARG A 15 41.38 -74.26 -6.24
CA ARG A 15 41.83 -73.05 -5.53
C ARG A 15 41.29 -71.73 -6.12
N PRO A 16 41.25 -71.50 -7.45
CA PRO A 16 40.71 -70.26 -8.00
C PRO A 16 39.18 -70.15 -7.88
N LYS A 17 38.44 -71.25 -7.69
CA LYS A 17 36.97 -71.22 -7.50
C LYS A 17 36.60 -70.87 -6.05
N GLU A 18 37.26 -71.49 -5.08
CA GLU A 18 37.02 -71.22 -3.65
C GLU A 18 37.33 -69.76 -3.26
N LEU A 19 38.42 -69.19 -3.81
CA LEU A 19 38.80 -67.80 -3.58
C LEU A 19 37.83 -66.79 -4.21
N ARG A 20 37.09 -67.17 -5.26
CA ARG A 20 36.06 -66.33 -5.87
C ARG A 20 34.78 -66.31 -5.04
N ILE A 21 34.36 -67.47 -4.53
CA ILE A 21 33.18 -67.62 -3.68
C ILE A 21 33.37 -66.87 -2.35
N ALA A 22 34.55 -66.94 -1.73
CA ALA A 22 34.86 -66.20 -0.51
C ALA A 22 34.87 -64.67 -0.72
N ARG A 23 35.32 -64.20 -1.89
CA ARG A 23 35.36 -62.77 -2.23
C ARG A 23 33.97 -62.19 -2.46
N ASP A 24 33.09 -62.92 -3.14
CA ASP A 24 31.73 -62.46 -3.40
C ASP A 24 30.86 -62.54 -2.12
N ALA A 25 31.10 -63.51 -1.24
CA ALA A 25 30.50 -63.56 0.10
C ALA A 25 30.94 -62.39 1.00
N ALA A 26 32.20 -61.95 0.91
CA ALA A 26 32.71 -60.79 1.64
C ALA A 26 32.10 -59.47 1.13
N ARG A 27 31.89 -59.32 -0.18
CA ARG A 27 31.24 -58.14 -0.79
C ARG A 27 29.81 -57.95 -0.31
N GLY A 28 29.04 -59.03 -0.14
CA GLY A 28 27.66 -58.96 0.35
C GLY A 28 27.53 -58.49 1.81
N ARG A 29 28.47 -58.89 2.68
CA ARG A 29 28.43 -58.52 4.11
C ARG A 29 28.80 -57.06 4.37
N ILE A 30 29.70 -56.49 3.56
CA ILE A 30 30.09 -55.07 3.67
C ILE A 30 28.88 -54.15 3.41
N ILE A 31 28.05 -54.48 2.42
CA ILE A 31 26.84 -53.72 2.09
C ILE A 31 25.86 -53.70 3.26
N GLN A 32 25.67 -54.84 3.96
CA GLN A 32 24.76 -54.92 5.11
C GLN A 32 25.23 -54.09 6.31
N VAL A 33 26.54 -54.05 6.57
CA VAL A 33 27.10 -53.24 7.66
C VAL A 33 26.93 -51.74 7.37
N ILE A 34 27.18 -51.31 6.13
CA ILE A 34 26.99 -49.91 5.71
C ILE A 34 25.51 -49.52 5.84
N LEU A 35 24.59 -50.38 5.43
CA LEU A 35 23.14 -50.14 5.54
C LEU A 35 22.70 -50.01 7.01
N GLY A 36 23.25 -50.83 7.90
CA GLY A 36 23.00 -50.75 9.34
C GLY A 36 23.47 -49.43 9.95
N ILE A 37 24.69 -48.98 9.62
CA ILE A 37 25.24 -47.71 10.12
C ILE A 37 24.44 -46.52 9.59
N LEU A 38 24.08 -46.52 8.30
CA LEU A 38 23.23 -45.48 7.71
C LEU A 38 21.83 -45.46 8.34
N GLY A 39 21.24 -46.62 8.60
CA GLY A 39 19.93 -46.72 9.27
C GLY A 39 19.95 -46.15 10.69
N VAL A 40 20.97 -46.49 11.49
CA VAL A 40 21.12 -45.97 12.84
C VAL A 40 21.42 -44.46 12.83
N GLY A 41 22.31 -43.99 11.95
CA GLY A 41 22.61 -42.57 11.79
C GLY A 41 21.39 -41.76 11.35
N GLY A 42 20.63 -42.26 10.38
CA GLY A 42 19.38 -41.65 9.92
C GLY A 42 18.28 -41.64 10.99
N PHE A 43 18.19 -42.68 11.81
CA PHE A 43 17.26 -42.75 12.93
C PHE A 43 17.61 -41.74 14.04
N VAL A 44 18.89 -41.65 14.43
CA VAL A 44 19.37 -40.65 15.40
C VAL A 44 19.18 -39.24 14.87
N TYR A 45 19.48 -39.02 13.58
CA TYR A 45 19.25 -37.73 12.92
C TYR A 45 17.76 -37.36 12.95
N THR A 46 16.87 -38.29 12.61
CA THR A 46 15.41 -38.06 12.62
C THR A 46 14.88 -37.83 14.04
N ALA A 47 15.34 -38.61 15.02
CA ALA A 47 14.96 -38.45 16.43
C ALA A 47 15.42 -37.09 16.99
N ARG A 48 16.63 -36.63 16.64
CA ARG A 48 17.12 -35.29 16.99
C ARG A 48 16.33 -34.19 16.27
N ASN A 49 16.01 -34.40 14.98
CA ASN A 49 15.27 -33.44 14.16
C ASN A 49 13.83 -33.25 14.66
N PHE A 50 13.18 -34.32 15.13
CA PHE A 50 11.80 -34.27 15.62
C PHE A 50 11.65 -33.42 16.89
N THR A 51 12.68 -33.36 17.74
CA THR A 51 12.69 -32.52 18.94
C THR A 51 12.89 -31.03 18.60
N LEU A 52 13.71 -30.74 17.57
CA LEU A 52 13.90 -29.37 17.06
C LEU A 52 12.64 -28.82 16.38
N ALA A 53 11.89 -29.68 15.68
CA ALA A 53 10.64 -29.31 15.03
C ALA A 53 9.55 -28.82 16.02
N ARG A 54 9.58 -29.30 17.27
CA ARG A 54 8.62 -28.87 18.30
C ARG A 54 8.87 -27.45 18.78
N GLN A 55 10.12 -27.00 18.85
CA GLN A 55 10.49 -25.65 19.30
C GLN A 55 10.07 -24.56 18.30
N GLN A 56 10.12 -24.88 16.99
CA GLN A 56 9.73 -23.94 15.94
C GLN A 56 8.26 -23.50 16.06
N SER A 57 7.40 -24.35 16.61
CA SER A 57 5.97 -24.06 16.75
C SER A 57 5.67 -22.95 17.77
N GLU A 58 6.46 -22.84 18.84
CA GLU A 58 6.28 -21.80 19.86
C GLU A 58 6.81 -20.45 19.39
N LEU A 59 7.92 -20.45 18.65
CA LEU A 59 8.44 -19.24 18.02
C LEU A 59 7.48 -18.70 16.97
N ASN A 60 6.88 -19.58 16.16
CA ASN A 60 5.88 -19.21 15.17
C ASN A 60 4.60 -18.64 15.79
N ARG A 61 4.23 -19.05 17.01
CA ARG A 61 3.08 -18.47 17.73
C ARG A 61 3.40 -17.07 18.25
N ARG A 62 4.59 -16.86 18.82
CA ARG A 62 5.03 -15.55 19.31
C ARG A 62 5.21 -14.54 18.18
N THR A 63 5.72 -14.96 17.03
CA THR A 63 5.84 -14.07 15.86
C THR A 63 4.47 -13.68 15.32
N LEU A 64 3.47 -14.56 15.38
CA LEU A 64 2.11 -14.23 14.98
C LEU A 64 1.47 -13.20 15.93
N GLU A 65 1.62 -13.39 17.24
CA GLU A 65 1.09 -12.45 18.25
C GLU A 65 1.73 -11.05 18.11
N LEU A 66 3.06 -10.98 17.97
CA LEU A 66 3.76 -9.71 17.75
C LEU A 66 3.34 -9.04 16.43
N ALA A 67 3.15 -9.82 15.35
CA ALA A 67 2.69 -9.28 14.08
C ALA A 67 1.26 -8.72 14.17
N THR A 68 0.36 -9.34 14.94
CA THR A 68 -1.00 -8.84 15.13
C THR A 68 -1.04 -7.53 15.93
N LEU A 69 -0.21 -7.40 16.96
CA LEU A 69 -0.10 -6.15 17.73
C LEU A 69 0.47 -5.02 16.88
N GLN A 70 1.50 -5.30 16.08
CA GLN A 70 2.05 -4.34 15.12
C GLN A 70 1.03 -3.94 14.06
N ALA A 71 0.20 -4.88 13.57
CA ALA A 71 -0.83 -4.58 12.59
C ALA A 71 -1.88 -3.60 13.15
N HIS A 72 -2.29 -3.75 14.41
CA HIS A 72 -3.22 -2.82 15.05
C HIS A 72 -2.61 -1.41 15.20
N GLU A 73 -1.35 -1.31 15.64
CA GLU A 73 -0.66 -0.02 15.73
C GLU A 73 -0.44 0.62 14.35
N GLN A 74 -0.16 -0.19 13.33
CA GLN A 74 -0.01 0.27 11.94
C GLN A 74 -1.34 0.74 11.35
N MET A 75 -2.47 0.11 11.68
CA MET A 75 -3.78 0.54 11.22
C MET A 75 -4.16 1.90 11.81
N GLU A 76 -3.88 2.14 13.09
CA GLU A 76 -4.14 3.41 13.76
C GLU A 76 -3.25 4.53 13.23
N THR A 77 -1.96 4.28 13.03
CA THR A 77 -1.05 5.26 12.41
C THR A 77 -1.43 5.55 10.97
N THR A 78 -1.76 4.53 10.18
CA THR A 78 -2.25 4.70 8.80
C THR A 78 -3.53 5.53 8.75
N ARG A 79 -4.50 5.27 9.62
CA ARG A 79 -5.74 6.06 9.70
C ARG A 79 -5.47 7.53 10.04
N ARG A 80 -4.60 7.80 11.02
CA ARG A 80 -4.21 9.17 11.39
C ARG A 80 -3.47 9.87 10.25
N SER A 81 -2.61 9.16 9.53
CA SER A 81 -1.91 9.73 8.37
C SER A 81 -2.87 10.00 7.20
N LEU A 82 -3.89 9.17 6.97
CA LEU A 82 -4.90 9.40 5.94
C LEU A 82 -5.71 10.67 6.24
N THR A 83 -6.23 10.83 7.46
CA THR A 83 -7.03 12.02 7.82
C THR A 83 -6.20 13.31 7.83
N GLN A 84 -4.92 13.23 8.21
CA GLN A 84 -3.99 14.36 8.13
C GLN A 84 -3.67 14.74 6.68
N ASN A 85 -3.42 13.76 5.81
CA ASN A 85 -3.15 14.00 4.39
C ASN A 85 -4.37 14.57 3.67
N GLU A 86 -5.57 14.09 3.96
CA GLU A 86 -6.82 14.64 3.41
C GLU A 86 -6.98 16.12 3.80
N SER A 87 -6.79 16.45 5.08
CA SER A 87 -6.89 17.83 5.58
C SER A 87 -5.85 18.76 4.93
N ALA A 88 -4.61 18.29 4.77
CA ALA A 88 -3.55 19.05 4.11
C ALA A 88 -3.86 19.29 2.62
N GLN A 89 -4.35 18.26 1.91
CA GLN A 89 -4.69 18.37 0.49
C GLN A 89 -5.88 19.31 0.25
N MET A 90 -6.86 19.33 1.16
CA MET A 90 -7.98 20.28 1.08
C MET A 90 -7.49 21.72 1.29
N THR A 91 -6.64 21.93 2.30
CA THR A 91 -6.07 23.25 2.59
C THR A 91 -5.25 23.78 1.41
N ASP A 92 -4.43 22.93 0.80
CA ASP A 92 -3.63 23.29 -0.36
C ASP A 92 -4.48 23.61 -1.60
N ARG A 93 -5.56 22.85 -1.84
CA ARG A 93 -6.54 23.19 -2.89
C ARG A 93 -7.21 24.54 -2.65
N PHE A 94 -7.60 24.82 -1.41
CA PHE A 94 -8.20 26.10 -1.03
C PHE A 94 -7.22 27.25 -1.24
N MET A 95 -5.98 27.14 -0.76
CA MET A 95 -4.96 28.17 -0.95
C MET A 95 -4.70 28.46 -2.44
N ARG A 96 -4.59 27.41 -3.26
CA ARG A 96 -4.42 27.57 -4.72
C ARG A 96 -5.59 28.29 -5.38
N ALA A 97 -6.83 27.97 -4.99
CA ALA A 97 -8.02 28.62 -5.54
C ALA A 97 -8.12 30.10 -5.13
N ILE A 98 -7.74 30.43 -3.89
CA ILE A 98 -7.65 31.81 -3.41
C ILE A 98 -6.58 32.60 -4.17
N ASP A 99 -5.41 32.01 -4.42
CA ASP A 99 -4.34 32.65 -5.20
C ASP A 99 -4.79 32.94 -6.63
N GLN A 100 -5.48 31.98 -7.27
CA GLN A 100 -6.09 32.17 -8.58
C GLN A 100 -7.14 33.29 -8.59
N LEU A 101 -7.99 33.38 -7.56
CA LEU A 101 -8.98 34.46 -7.40
C LEU A 101 -8.32 35.85 -7.26
N GLY A 102 -7.08 35.89 -6.76
CA GLY A 102 -6.27 37.11 -6.64
C GLY A 102 -5.61 37.57 -7.94
N SER A 103 -5.63 36.76 -9.00
CA SER A 103 -4.92 37.04 -10.24
C SER A 103 -5.46 38.25 -11.00
N GLU A 104 -4.59 38.96 -11.73
CA GLU A 104 -5.02 40.03 -12.65
C GLU A 104 -5.62 39.48 -13.96
N ALA A 105 -5.31 38.23 -14.33
CA ALA A 105 -5.86 37.58 -15.51
C ALA A 105 -7.28 37.02 -15.24
N ALA A 106 -8.25 37.46 -16.03
CA ALA A 106 -9.66 37.06 -15.86
C ALA A 106 -9.87 35.54 -15.96
N ASP A 107 -9.20 34.87 -16.91
CA ASP A 107 -9.30 33.41 -17.10
C ASP A 107 -8.82 32.63 -15.87
N ILE A 108 -7.77 33.11 -15.20
CA ILE A 108 -7.25 32.50 -13.98
C ILE A 108 -8.23 32.71 -12.82
N ARG A 109 -8.81 33.91 -12.70
CA ARG A 109 -9.82 34.19 -11.68
C ARG A 109 -11.05 33.31 -11.86
N LEU A 110 -11.50 33.11 -13.09
CA LEU A 110 -12.62 32.23 -13.41
C LEU A 110 -12.34 30.78 -12.97
N GLY A 111 -11.12 30.28 -13.24
CA GLY A 111 -10.66 28.97 -12.74
C GLY A 111 -10.66 28.88 -11.20
N GLY A 112 -10.25 29.97 -10.53
CA GLY A 112 -10.31 30.08 -9.07
C GLY A 112 -11.73 30.03 -8.52
N ILE A 113 -12.68 30.74 -9.15
CA ILE A 113 -14.10 30.75 -8.76
C ILE A 113 -14.70 29.35 -8.87
N HIS A 114 -14.50 28.65 -9.98
CA HIS A 114 -15.01 27.27 -10.14
C HIS A 114 -14.35 26.27 -9.19
N SER A 115 -13.06 26.47 -8.90
CA SER A 115 -12.36 25.63 -7.93
C SER A 115 -12.92 25.84 -6.52
N LEU A 116 -13.19 27.09 -6.14
CA LEU A 116 -13.83 27.44 -4.87
C LEU A 116 -15.25 26.88 -4.77
N GLU A 117 -16.06 27.01 -5.82
CA GLU A 117 -17.40 26.42 -5.88
C GLU A 117 -17.36 24.91 -5.61
N ARG A 118 -16.44 24.19 -6.27
CA ARG A 118 -16.29 22.74 -6.05
C ARG A 118 -15.84 22.42 -4.62
N ILE A 119 -14.92 23.19 -4.05
CA ILE A 119 -14.50 23.02 -2.64
C ILE A 119 -15.69 23.21 -1.69
N ALA A 120 -16.53 24.21 -1.93
CA ALA A 120 -17.73 24.47 -1.10
C ALA A 120 -18.79 23.37 -1.21
N GLN A 121 -18.84 22.64 -2.33
CA GLN A 121 -19.70 21.47 -2.52
C GLN A 121 -19.12 20.21 -1.85
N ASP A 122 -17.81 19.97 -2.01
CA ASP A 122 -17.12 18.80 -1.48
C ASP A 122 -16.92 18.87 0.05
N SER A 123 -16.79 20.08 0.61
CA SER A 123 -16.50 20.33 2.02
C SER A 123 -17.49 21.32 2.64
N PRO A 124 -18.56 20.82 3.28
CA PRO A 124 -19.49 21.67 4.03
C PRO A 124 -18.81 22.49 5.14
N ARG A 125 -17.68 22.00 5.66
CA ARG A 125 -16.86 22.71 6.65
C ARG A 125 -16.22 23.99 6.07
N ASP A 126 -15.78 23.95 4.82
CA ASP A 126 -15.07 25.05 4.17
C ASP A 126 -16.01 25.99 3.41
N HIS A 127 -17.26 25.58 3.21
CA HIS A 127 -18.31 26.35 2.56
C HIS A 127 -18.42 27.81 3.04
N PRO A 128 -18.46 28.12 4.36
CA PRO A 128 -18.57 29.50 4.82
C PRO A 128 -17.38 30.37 4.39
N ALA A 129 -16.16 29.83 4.45
CA ALA A 129 -14.95 30.55 4.09
C ALA A 129 -14.89 30.84 2.59
N VAL A 130 -15.35 29.89 1.76
CA VAL A 130 -15.52 30.10 0.31
C VAL A 130 -16.52 31.21 0.03
N MET A 131 -17.69 31.19 0.67
CA MET A 131 -18.73 32.19 0.43
C MET A 131 -18.29 33.60 0.86
N GLU A 132 -17.53 33.71 1.95
CA GLU A 132 -16.91 34.98 2.36
C GLU A 132 -15.89 35.49 1.32
N ALA A 133 -15.03 34.61 0.80
CA ALA A 133 -14.04 34.98 -0.21
C ALA A 133 -14.70 35.46 -1.52
N LEU A 134 -15.70 34.74 -2.02
CA LEU A 134 -16.45 35.12 -3.22
C LEU A 134 -17.25 36.42 -3.00
N THR A 135 -17.85 36.60 -1.81
CA THR A 135 -18.55 37.84 -1.43
C THR A 135 -17.59 39.04 -1.44
N ALA A 136 -16.39 38.88 -0.87
CA ALA A 136 -15.37 39.91 -0.86
C ALA A 136 -14.90 40.26 -2.28
N PHE A 137 -14.72 39.24 -3.13
CA PHE A 137 -14.39 39.41 -4.54
C PHE A 137 -15.46 40.20 -5.28
N VAL A 138 -16.74 39.80 -5.19
CA VAL A 138 -17.87 40.49 -5.83
C VAL A 138 -17.94 41.95 -5.37
N ARG A 139 -17.79 42.22 -4.07
CA ARG A 139 -17.76 43.60 -3.52
C ARG A 139 -16.61 44.44 -4.05
N ARG A 140 -15.46 43.83 -4.33
CA ARG A 140 -14.28 44.52 -4.88
C ARG A 140 -14.50 44.85 -6.35
N VAL A 141 -14.87 43.85 -7.16
CA VAL A 141 -14.94 43.98 -8.62
C VAL A 141 -16.13 44.83 -9.07
N SER A 142 -17.28 44.69 -8.42
CA SER A 142 -18.49 45.46 -8.76
C SER A 142 -18.36 46.99 -8.55
N LYS A 143 -17.40 47.44 -7.74
CA LYS A 143 -17.10 48.87 -7.56
C LYS A 143 -16.40 49.49 -8.76
N THR A 144 -15.72 48.68 -9.57
CA THR A 144 -15.16 49.14 -10.84
C THR A 144 -16.30 49.42 -11.80
N ARG A 145 -16.34 50.64 -12.37
CA ARG A 145 -17.44 51.09 -13.23
C ARG A 145 -17.13 50.63 -14.64
N SER A 146 -17.63 49.46 -15.01
CA SER A 146 -17.55 48.89 -16.36
C SER A 146 -18.92 48.98 -17.02
N GLU A 147 -18.96 49.25 -18.32
CA GLU A 147 -20.20 49.20 -19.12
C GLU A 147 -20.66 47.75 -19.35
N GLU A 148 -19.71 46.81 -19.38
CA GLU A 148 -19.96 45.38 -19.50
C GLU A 148 -19.60 44.66 -18.20
N VAL A 149 -20.42 43.68 -17.80
CA VAL A 149 -20.18 42.85 -16.63
C VAL A 149 -19.03 41.87 -16.92
N PRO A 150 -17.95 41.88 -16.13
CA PRO A 150 -16.89 40.90 -16.26
C PRO A 150 -17.40 39.45 -16.04
N GLN A 151 -16.95 38.51 -16.86
CA GLN A 151 -17.41 37.11 -16.81
C GLN A 151 -17.13 36.44 -15.46
N ASP A 152 -16.02 36.77 -14.81
CA ASP A 152 -15.66 36.32 -13.48
C ASP A 152 -16.57 36.91 -12.39
N LEU A 153 -17.01 38.17 -12.53
CA LEU A 153 -18.02 38.75 -11.65
C LEU A 153 -19.36 38.00 -11.80
N GLN A 154 -19.78 37.75 -13.05
CA GLN A 154 -20.98 36.96 -13.33
C GLN A 154 -20.90 35.57 -12.71
N ALA A 155 -19.80 34.85 -12.94
CA ALA A 155 -19.59 33.51 -12.39
C ALA A 155 -19.63 33.51 -10.85
N ALA A 156 -18.94 34.45 -10.21
CA ALA A 156 -18.94 34.54 -8.74
C ALA A 156 -20.34 34.81 -8.19
N VAL A 157 -21.13 35.69 -8.81
CA VAL A 157 -22.51 35.95 -8.36
C VAL A 157 -23.41 34.73 -8.63
N THR A 158 -23.30 34.08 -9.78
CA THR A 158 -24.03 32.83 -10.06
C THR A 158 -23.74 31.77 -9.00
N THR A 159 -22.48 31.58 -8.59
CA THR A 159 -22.12 30.66 -7.50
C THR A 159 -22.76 31.08 -6.17
N LEU A 160 -22.76 32.38 -5.85
CA LEU A 160 -23.40 32.89 -4.63
C LEU A 160 -24.92 32.69 -4.66
N VAL A 161 -25.57 32.78 -5.82
CA VAL A 161 -27.02 32.58 -5.97
C VAL A 161 -27.38 31.10 -5.84
N ARG A 162 -26.60 30.20 -6.46
CA ARG A 162 -26.85 28.74 -6.44
C ARG A 162 -26.42 28.05 -5.14
N ARG A 163 -25.85 28.76 -4.18
CA ARG A 163 -25.37 28.17 -2.93
C ARG A 163 -26.51 27.63 -2.06
N LEU A 164 -26.19 26.67 -1.19
CA LEU A 164 -27.08 26.11 -0.18
C LEU A 164 -27.07 27.00 1.08
N PRO A 165 -28.12 27.78 1.38
CA PRO A 165 -28.09 28.76 2.48
C PRO A 165 -27.89 28.12 3.86
N ASP A 166 -28.30 26.86 4.05
CA ASP A 166 -28.15 26.12 5.31
C ASP A 166 -26.69 25.80 5.65
N SER A 167 -25.77 25.91 4.67
CA SER A 167 -24.33 25.72 4.87
C SER A 167 -23.58 27.02 5.21
N ASP A 168 -24.28 28.16 5.24
CA ASP A 168 -23.71 29.44 5.61
C ASP A 168 -23.59 29.56 7.15
N ARG A 169 -22.51 30.20 7.65
CA ARG A 169 -22.42 30.59 9.08
C ARG A 169 -23.23 31.83 9.44
N GLY A 170 -23.81 32.52 8.45
CA GLY A 170 -24.56 33.76 8.62
C GLY A 170 -24.94 34.41 7.29
N ARG A 171 -25.60 35.57 7.33
CA ARG A 171 -25.97 36.30 6.11
C ARG A 171 -24.74 36.85 5.40
N LEU A 172 -24.58 36.58 4.12
CA LEU A 172 -23.56 37.20 3.28
C LEU A 172 -23.83 38.71 3.14
N ASN A 173 -22.80 39.52 3.36
CA ASN A 173 -22.91 40.96 3.26
C ASN A 173 -22.38 41.43 1.90
N LEU A 174 -23.29 41.71 0.98
CA LEU A 174 -23.01 42.28 -0.35
C LEU A 174 -23.27 43.80 -0.41
N ARG A 175 -23.37 44.48 0.74
CA ARG A 175 -23.72 45.90 0.78
C ARG A 175 -22.70 46.75 -0.01
N GLY A 176 -23.23 47.55 -0.93
CA GLY A 176 -22.44 48.42 -1.80
C GLY A 176 -21.83 47.71 -3.02
N ALA A 177 -22.17 46.45 -3.27
CA ALA A 177 -21.91 45.81 -4.55
C ALA A 177 -22.95 46.31 -5.58
N ARG A 178 -22.49 46.58 -6.81
CA ARG A 178 -23.39 46.84 -7.95
C ARG A 178 -23.64 45.54 -8.70
N MET A 179 -24.90 45.31 -9.05
CA MET A 179 -25.37 44.08 -9.70
C MET A 179 -26.08 44.36 -11.03
N ASP A 180 -25.95 45.59 -11.52
CA ASP A 180 -26.59 46.03 -12.75
C ASP A 180 -25.99 45.26 -13.95
N GLY A 181 -26.84 44.70 -14.81
CA GLY A 181 -26.41 43.99 -16.02
C GLY A 181 -26.01 42.52 -15.84
N LEU A 182 -26.21 41.93 -14.66
CA LEU A 182 -26.00 40.49 -14.45
C LEU A 182 -27.07 39.67 -15.15
N ASP A 183 -26.66 38.62 -15.86
CA ASP A 183 -27.54 37.62 -16.46
C ASP A 183 -27.61 36.39 -15.56
N LEU A 184 -28.56 36.37 -14.64
CA LEU A 184 -28.80 35.26 -13.72
C LEU A 184 -29.90 34.39 -14.32
N ILE A 185 -29.49 33.35 -15.05
CA ILE A 185 -30.41 32.31 -15.54
C ILE A 185 -30.49 31.24 -14.43
N ASP A 186 -31.71 31.03 -13.91
CA ASP A 186 -32.05 29.99 -12.93
C ASP A 186 -31.86 28.56 -13.48
#